data_AF-A0A3C1D923-F1
#
_entry.id   AF-A0A3C1D923-F1
#
_cell.length_a   1.000
_cell.length_b   1.000
_cell.length_c   1.000
_cell.angle_alpha   90.00
_cell.angle_beta   90.00
_cell.angle_gamma   90.00
#
_symmetry.space_group_name_H-M   'P 1'
#
loop_
_entity.id
_entity.type
_entity.pdbx_description
1 polymer ?
#
loop_
_entity_poly.entity_id
_entity_poly.type
_entity_poly.pdbx_seq_one_letter_code
_entity_poly.pdbx_strand_id
1 'polypeptide(L)'
;YVRRALGRKGVQSTKTYESMRDIPIAKPVWAYLLKWREKQQELFKAGFRERDGKGKLIRGADGDFVVKPKRWLESVPVCTNTDGNAWDVNNFNRSLRIYFADHGLGAFTERTEFKSARKLDDGSPMVQTRKTGYVGASLHSLRHTYATELVAAKIDPKTVQALLGHANIETTLQLYAEAVEENMREAMLGHAMHVATEQDVGVYSEEDIRAFELFMSEEMSGYGE
;
A
#
# COMPACT_ATOMS: atom_id res chain seq x y z
N TYR A 1 -17.41 10.58 5.22
CA TYR A 1 -18.25 9.61 5.96
C TYR A 1 -18.57 8.41 5.08
N VAL A 2 -17.95 7.26 5.32
CA VAL A 2 -18.39 6.00 4.68
C VAL A 2 -19.50 5.42 5.56
N ARG A 3 -20.72 5.91 5.38
CA ARG A 3 -21.89 5.38 6.10
C ARG A 3 -22.24 4.00 5.57
N ARG A 4 -22.34 3.04 6.51
CA ARG A 4 -23.25 1.88 6.55
C ARG A 4 -23.84 1.47 5.19
N ALA A 5 -23.14 0.64 4.43
CA ALA A 5 -23.79 -0.18 3.42
C ALA A 5 -24.41 -1.40 4.12
N LEU A 6 -25.53 -1.18 4.84
CA LEU A 6 -26.38 -2.26 5.34
C LEU A 6 -26.82 -3.12 4.14
N GLY A 7 -26.49 -4.41 4.18
CA GLY A 7 -27.14 -5.44 3.36
C GLY A 7 -26.67 -5.62 1.92
N ARG A 8 -25.48 -5.15 1.52
CA ARG A 8 -24.97 -5.39 0.15
C ARG A 8 -24.04 -6.60 0.08
N LYS A 9 -24.43 -7.62 -0.70
CA LYS A 9 -23.57 -8.74 -1.10
C LYS A 9 -22.23 -8.19 -1.63
N GLY A 10 -21.16 -8.36 -0.87
CA GLY A 10 -19.79 -8.04 -1.31
C GLY A 10 -18.92 -7.26 -0.32
N VAL A 11 -19.49 -6.63 0.71
CA VAL A 11 -18.72 -6.08 1.82
C VAL A 11 -19.15 -6.81 3.08
N GLN A 12 -18.33 -7.76 3.54
CA GLN A 12 -18.58 -8.40 4.83
C GLN A 12 -18.55 -7.33 5.91
N SER A 13 -19.53 -7.36 6.82
CA SER A 13 -19.40 -6.63 8.07
C SER A 13 -18.12 -7.10 8.75
N THR A 14 -17.38 -6.16 9.34
CA THR A 14 -16.21 -6.50 10.14
C THR A 14 -16.59 -7.54 11.20
N LYS A 15 -15.74 -8.55 11.41
CA LYS A 15 -15.97 -9.60 12.41
C LYS A 15 -16.02 -9.03 13.84
N THR A 16 -15.41 -7.86 14.08
CA THR A 16 -15.36 -7.21 15.40
C THR A 16 -15.65 -5.71 15.30
N TYR A 17 -16.36 -5.18 16.30
CA TYR A 17 -16.69 -3.76 16.44
C TYR A 17 -15.44 -2.86 16.44
N GLU A 18 -14.34 -3.33 17.03
CA GLU A 18 -13.07 -2.61 17.20
C GLU A 18 -12.38 -2.23 15.88
N SER A 19 -12.75 -2.85 14.76
CA SER A 19 -12.19 -2.51 13.45
C SER A 19 -12.98 -1.44 12.70
N MET A 20 -14.18 -1.09 13.17
CA MET A 20 -14.95 0.04 12.65
C MET A 20 -14.43 1.35 13.24
N ARG A 21 -14.18 2.33 12.37
CA ARG A 21 -13.69 3.64 12.79
C ARG A 21 -14.07 4.74 11.81
N ASP A 22 -14.22 5.94 12.34
CA ASP A 22 -14.40 7.15 11.56
C ASP A 22 -13.04 7.81 11.34
N ILE A 23 -12.62 7.89 10.08
CA ILE A 23 -11.36 8.54 9.69
C ILE A 23 -11.69 9.89 9.03
N PRO A 24 -11.18 11.01 9.55
CA PRO A 24 -11.33 12.29 8.88
C PRO A 24 -10.53 12.27 7.56
N ILE A 25 -11.17 12.66 6.47
CA ILE A 25 -10.54 12.71 5.15
C ILE A 25 -10.10 14.15 4.89
N ALA A 26 -8.82 14.35 4.59
CA ALA A 26 -8.27 15.65 4.24
C ALA A 26 -8.95 16.22 2.97
N LYS A 27 -9.14 17.54 2.92
CA LYS A 27 -9.80 18.22 1.79
C LYS A 27 -9.20 17.87 0.41
N PRO A 28 -7.87 17.78 0.22
CA PRO A 28 -7.30 17.41 -1.07
C PRO A 28 -7.67 15.99 -1.50
N VAL A 29 -7.65 15.04 -0.56
CA VAL A 29 -8.07 13.65 -0.80
C VAL A 29 -9.55 13.61 -1.16
N TRP A 30 -10.38 14.36 -0.44
CA TRP A 30 -11.80 14.47 -0.75
C TRP A 30 -12.06 15.00 -2.16
N ALA A 31 -11.36 16.06 -2.56
CA ALA A 31 -11.46 16.62 -3.90
C ALA A 31 -11.03 15.60 -4.97
N TYR A 32 -9.97 14.82 -4.71
CA TYR A 32 -9.53 13.75 -5.61
C TYR A 32 -10.60 12.65 -5.74
N LEU A 33 -11.19 12.22 -4.63
CA LEU A 33 -12.24 11.20 -4.62
C LEU A 33 -13.50 11.66 -5.37
N LEU A 34 -13.87 12.94 -5.28
CA LEU A 34 -14.98 13.51 -6.04
C LEU A 34 -14.70 13.52 -7.54
N LYS A 35 -13.52 13.98 -7.96
CA LYS A 35 -13.08 13.93 -9.37
C LYS A 35 -13.06 12.50 -9.90
N TRP A 36 -12.56 11.56 -9.09
CA TRP A 36 -12.59 10.15 -9.44
C TRP A 36 -14.02 9.64 -9.60
N ARG A 37 -14.95 10.07 -8.74
CA ARG A 37 -16.35 9.69 -8.80
C ARG A 37 -17.03 10.15 -10.09
N GLU A 38 -16.72 11.35 -10.56
CA GLU A 38 -17.19 11.88 -11.84
C GLU A 38 -16.66 11.03 -13.01
N LYS A 39 -15.35 10.77 -13.02
CA LYS A 39 -14.71 9.91 -14.04
C LYS A 39 -15.30 8.49 -14.05
N GLN A 40 -15.59 7.93 -12.87
CA GLN A 40 -16.27 6.63 -12.77
C GLN A 40 -17.66 6.66 -13.40
N GLN A 41 -18.43 7.73 -13.18
CA GLN A 41 -19.76 7.87 -13.78
C GLN A 41 -19.68 7.95 -15.30
N GLU A 42 -18.73 8.71 -15.83
CA GLU A 42 -18.49 8.80 -17.27
C GLU A 42 -18.13 7.43 -17.87
N LEU A 43 -17.19 6.72 -17.24
CA LEU A 43 -16.81 5.36 -17.64
C LEU A 43 -17.99 4.38 -17.55
N PHE A 44 -18.88 4.54 -16.56
CA PHE A 44 -20.06 3.70 -16.37
C PHE A 44 -21.09 3.92 -17.48
N LYS A 45 -21.39 5.18 -17.79
CA LYS A 45 -22.28 5.56 -18.89
C LYS A 45 -21.71 5.14 -20.24
N ALA A 46 -20.39 5.21 -20.41
CA ALA A 46 -19.69 4.84 -21.62
C ALA A 46 -19.47 3.31 -21.77
N GLY A 47 -19.89 2.48 -20.82
CA GLY A 47 -19.69 1.02 -20.83
C GLY A 47 -18.25 0.62 -20.51
N PHE A 48 -18.01 0.08 -19.32
CA PHE A 48 -16.67 -0.29 -18.84
C PHE A 48 -16.00 -1.45 -19.61
N ARG A 49 -16.76 -2.26 -20.35
CA ARG A 49 -16.21 -3.42 -21.08
C ARG A 49 -16.11 -3.12 -22.56
N GLU A 50 -14.88 -3.22 -23.03
CA GLU A 50 -14.49 -3.36 -24.43
C GLU A 50 -14.86 -2.18 -25.32
N ARG A 51 -13.83 -1.32 -25.48
CA ARG A 51 -13.72 -0.44 -26.63
C ARG A 51 -12.93 -1.17 -27.70
N ASP A 52 -13.29 -0.98 -28.97
CA ASP A 52 -12.40 -1.32 -30.07
C ASP A 52 -11.07 -0.53 -29.95
N GLY A 53 -10.05 -0.91 -30.71
CA GLY A 53 -8.77 -0.18 -30.76
C GLY A 53 -8.87 1.30 -31.16
N LYS A 54 -10.09 1.81 -31.44
CA LYS A 54 -10.41 3.21 -31.78
C LYS A 54 -11.31 3.87 -30.73
N GLY A 55 -11.55 3.23 -29.59
CA GLY A 55 -12.27 3.81 -28.45
C GLY A 55 -13.79 3.70 -28.50
N LYS A 56 -14.40 2.97 -29.45
CA LYS A 56 -15.86 2.80 -29.59
C LYS A 56 -16.35 1.53 -28.90
N LEU A 57 -17.54 1.58 -28.29
CA LEU A 57 -18.20 0.42 -27.67
C LEU A 57 -18.40 -0.72 -28.68
N ILE A 58 -18.01 -1.94 -28.31
CA ILE A 58 -18.26 -3.12 -29.14
C ILE A 58 -19.76 -3.44 -29.13
N ARG A 59 -20.37 -3.49 -30.33
CA ARG A 59 -21.75 -3.94 -30.56
C ARG A 59 -21.72 -5.39 -31.05
N GLY A 60 -22.69 -6.19 -30.63
CA GLY A 60 -22.92 -7.53 -31.16
C GLY A 60 -23.39 -7.47 -32.62
N ALA A 61 -23.41 -8.63 -33.28
CA ALA A 61 -23.80 -8.74 -34.70
C ALA A 61 -25.19 -8.15 -35.00
N ASP A 62 -26.09 -8.15 -34.03
CA ASP A 62 -27.46 -7.65 -34.14
C ASP A 62 -27.58 -6.12 -33.88
N GLY A 63 -26.46 -5.41 -33.70
CA GLY A 63 -26.42 -3.98 -33.42
C GLY A 63 -26.69 -3.59 -31.97
N ASP A 64 -27.07 -4.54 -31.12
CA ASP A 64 -27.16 -4.40 -29.67
C ASP A 64 -25.79 -4.31 -29.02
N PHE A 65 -25.69 -3.65 -27.86
CA PHE A 65 -24.44 -3.67 -27.08
C PHE A 65 -24.12 -5.10 -26.63
N VAL A 66 -22.87 -5.57 -26.83
CA VAL A 66 -22.42 -6.88 -26.34
C VAL A 66 -22.62 -7.00 -24.82
N VAL A 67 -22.57 -5.86 -24.11
CA VAL A 67 -22.92 -5.74 -22.69
C VAL A 67 -23.82 -4.51 -22.49
N LYS A 68 -25.01 -4.70 -21.89
CA LYS A 68 -25.95 -3.61 -21.63
C LYS A 68 -25.33 -2.56 -20.70
N PRO A 69 -25.37 -1.25 -21.04
CA PRO A 69 -24.91 -0.19 -20.15
C PRO A 69 -25.73 -0.22 -18.87
N LYS A 70 -25.05 -0.31 -17.72
CA LYS A 70 -25.72 -0.30 -16.42
C LYS A 70 -26.08 1.15 -16.05
N ARG A 71 -27.15 1.33 -15.27
CA ARG A 71 -27.48 2.63 -14.66
C ARG A 71 -26.58 2.89 -13.46
N TRP A 72 -26.02 4.09 -13.37
CA TRP A 72 -25.25 4.50 -12.20
C TRP A 72 -26.13 4.53 -10.94
N LEU A 73 -25.60 4.00 -9.84
CA LEU A 73 -26.22 4.06 -8.52
C LEU A 73 -25.24 4.70 -7.53
N GLU A 74 -25.70 5.57 -6.63
CA GLU A 74 -24.86 6.15 -5.58
C GLU A 74 -24.21 5.08 -4.68
N SER A 75 -24.82 3.89 -4.66
CA SER A 75 -24.37 2.70 -3.98
C SER A 75 -23.07 2.08 -4.48
N VAL A 76 -22.63 2.43 -5.69
CA VAL A 76 -21.47 1.83 -6.35
C VAL A 76 -20.22 2.12 -5.51
N PRO A 77 -19.36 1.12 -5.21
CA PRO A 77 -18.12 1.35 -4.47
C PRO A 77 -17.23 2.42 -5.12
N VAL A 78 -16.37 3.07 -4.34
CA VAL A 78 -15.39 4.03 -4.88
C VAL A 78 -14.29 3.30 -5.66
N CYS A 79 -13.89 2.11 -5.22
CA CYS A 79 -12.98 1.25 -5.96
C CYS A 79 -13.78 0.12 -6.61
N THR A 80 -13.98 0.18 -7.93
CA THR A 80 -14.73 -0.82 -8.70
C THR A 80 -13.90 -1.48 -9.76
N ASN A 81 -14.17 -2.75 -10.02
CA ASN A 81 -13.67 -3.42 -11.20
C ASN A 81 -14.35 -2.89 -12.47
N THR A 82 -13.97 -3.43 -13.62
CA THR A 82 -14.57 -3.12 -14.94
C THR A 82 -16.06 -3.48 -15.06
N ASP A 83 -16.71 -3.99 -14.02
CA ASP A 83 -18.13 -4.35 -14.04
C ASP A 83 -18.97 -3.45 -13.15
N GLY A 84 -18.32 -2.50 -12.48
CA GLY A 84 -18.93 -1.69 -11.43
C GLY A 84 -19.07 -2.41 -10.09
N ASN A 85 -18.50 -3.60 -9.94
CA ASN A 85 -18.55 -4.37 -8.71
C ASN A 85 -17.33 -4.06 -7.83
N ALA A 86 -17.41 -4.38 -6.54
CA ALA A 86 -16.23 -4.34 -5.68
C ALA A 86 -15.12 -5.24 -6.24
N TRP A 87 -13.87 -4.82 -6.07
CA TRP A 87 -12.74 -5.65 -6.46
C TRP A 87 -12.62 -6.87 -5.54
N ASP A 88 -12.32 -8.02 -6.12
CA ASP A 88 -11.68 -9.10 -5.39
C ASP A 88 -10.27 -8.65 -4.95
N VAL A 89 -9.90 -8.97 -3.71
CA VAL A 89 -8.65 -8.49 -3.09
C VAL A 89 -7.42 -8.99 -3.85
N ASN A 90 -7.43 -10.23 -4.34
CA ASN A 90 -6.30 -10.80 -5.07
C ASN A 90 -6.15 -10.15 -6.44
N ASN A 91 -7.27 -9.93 -7.14
CA ASN A 91 -7.27 -9.23 -8.43
C ASN A 91 -6.84 -7.77 -8.30
N PHE A 92 -7.25 -7.08 -7.23
CA PHE A 92 -6.81 -5.72 -6.94
C PHE A 92 -5.31 -5.67 -6.66
N ASN A 93 -4.81 -6.55 -5.78
CA ASN A 93 -3.38 -6.66 -5.48
C ASN A 93 -2.56 -6.97 -6.74
N ARG A 94 -3.05 -7.87 -7.61
CA ARG A 94 -2.38 -8.18 -8.88
C ARG A 94 -2.30 -6.94 -9.78
N SER A 95 -3.40 -6.21 -9.93
CA SER A 95 -3.45 -5.01 -10.76
C SER A 95 -2.52 -3.92 -10.22
N LEU A 96 -2.48 -3.75 -8.90
CA LEU A 96 -1.61 -2.79 -8.24
C LEU A 96 -0.13 -3.13 -8.41
N ARG A 97 0.24 -4.41 -8.30
CA ARG A 97 1.62 -4.86 -8.54
C ARG A 97 2.08 -4.59 -9.98
N ILE A 98 1.18 -4.77 -10.95
CA ILE A 98 1.46 -4.41 -12.35
C ILE A 98 1.69 -2.90 -12.44
N TYR A 99 0.79 -2.09 -11.87
CA TYR A 99 0.95 -0.64 -11.85
C TYR A 99 2.27 -0.20 -11.20
N PHE A 100 2.64 -0.78 -10.06
CA PHE A 100 3.91 -0.48 -9.41
C PHE A 100 5.11 -0.87 -10.27
N ALA A 101 5.06 -2.03 -10.92
CA ALA A 101 6.14 -2.43 -11.83
C ALA A 101 6.28 -1.47 -13.02
N ASP A 102 5.16 -1.05 -13.61
CA ASP A 102 5.16 -0.13 -14.76
C ASP A 102 5.66 1.29 -14.39
N HIS A 103 5.59 1.65 -13.10
CA HIS A 103 6.06 2.95 -12.57
C HIS A 103 7.39 2.84 -11.81
N GLY A 104 8.10 1.71 -11.91
CA GLY A 104 9.42 1.52 -11.28
C GLY A 104 9.40 1.34 -9.75
N LEU A 105 8.23 1.09 -9.16
CA LEU A 105 8.04 0.81 -7.72
C LEU A 105 8.07 -0.69 -7.39
N GLY A 106 8.33 -1.54 -8.38
CA GLY A 106 8.49 -2.98 -8.21
C GLY A 106 8.96 -3.67 -9.49
N ALA A 107 9.20 -4.95 -9.39
CA ALA A 107 9.58 -5.79 -10.52
C ALA A 107 9.01 -7.21 -10.35
N PHE A 108 8.84 -7.90 -11.46
CA PHE A 108 8.57 -9.34 -11.48
C PHE A 108 9.87 -10.03 -11.88
N THR A 109 10.31 -11.00 -11.08
CA THR A 109 11.55 -11.75 -11.37
C THR A 109 11.37 -12.72 -12.52
N GLU A 110 10.17 -13.24 -12.70
CA GLU A 110 9.89 -14.28 -13.67
C GLU A 110 8.75 -13.89 -14.60
N ARG A 111 8.98 -14.14 -15.89
CA ARG A 111 7.98 -14.03 -16.94
C ARG A 111 7.94 -15.34 -17.70
N THR A 112 6.85 -16.07 -17.56
CA THR A 112 6.62 -17.33 -18.29
C THR A 112 5.48 -17.15 -19.28
N GLU A 113 5.68 -17.55 -20.52
CA GLU A 113 4.63 -17.56 -21.53
C GLU A 113 4.09 -18.98 -21.68
N PHE A 114 2.77 -19.12 -21.68
CA PHE A 114 2.11 -20.41 -21.87
C PHE A 114 0.98 -20.27 -22.88
N LYS A 115 0.81 -21.33 -23.68
CA LYS A 115 -0.28 -21.42 -24.66
C LYS A 115 -1.56 -21.80 -23.90
N SER A 116 -2.58 -20.97 -24.03
CA SER A 116 -3.90 -21.27 -23.51
C SER A 116 -4.60 -22.29 -24.41
N ALA A 117 -5.53 -23.07 -23.84
CA ALA A 117 -6.42 -23.92 -24.61
C ALA A 117 -7.38 -23.10 -25.51
N ARG A 118 -7.57 -21.81 -25.21
CA ARG A 118 -8.34 -20.89 -26.05
C ARG A 118 -7.55 -20.52 -27.30
N LYS A 119 -8.25 -20.51 -28.44
CA LYS A 119 -7.72 -20.03 -29.72
C LYS A 119 -8.28 -18.64 -30.01
N LEU A 120 -7.52 -17.86 -30.76
CA LEU A 120 -7.98 -16.62 -31.38
C LEU A 120 -8.98 -16.93 -32.51
N ASP A 121 -9.70 -15.91 -32.99
CA ASP A 121 -10.70 -16.07 -34.05
C ASP A 121 -10.11 -16.63 -35.35
N ASP A 122 -8.81 -16.42 -35.58
CA ASP A 122 -8.02 -16.94 -36.70
C ASP A 122 -7.55 -18.40 -36.51
N GLY A 123 -7.88 -19.03 -35.37
CA GLY A 123 -7.45 -20.38 -35.02
C GLY A 123 -6.04 -20.48 -34.40
N SER A 124 -5.30 -19.37 -34.28
CA SER A 124 -3.98 -19.35 -33.64
C SER A 124 -4.08 -19.57 -32.13
N PRO A 125 -3.08 -20.21 -31.48
CA PRO A 125 -3.10 -20.42 -30.04
C PRO A 125 -2.92 -19.09 -29.29
N MET A 126 -3.81 -18.81 -28.33
CA MET A 126 -3.68 -17.63 -27.49
C MET A 126 -2.50 -17.79 -26.52
N VAL A 127 -1.53 -16.88 -26.58
CA VAL A 127 -0.39 -16.84 -25.67
C VAL A 127 -0.75 -15.99 -24.45
N GLN A 128 -0.60 -16.54 -23.25
CA GLN A 128 -0.76 -15.81 -22.01
C GLN A 128 0.58 -15.68 -21.30
N THR A 129 0.86 -14.48 -20.80
CA THR A 129 2.02 -14.21 -19.96
C THR A 129 1.65 -14.35 -18.49
N ARG A 130 2.32 -15.25 -17.77
CA ARG A 130 2.35 -15.30 -16.31
C ARG A 130 3.56 -14.51 -15.81
N LYS A 131 3.32 -13.56 -14.91
CA LYS A 131 4.38 -12.88 -14.16
C LYS A 131 4.39 -13.41 -12.72
N THR A 132 5.53 -13.90 -12.22
CA THR A 132 5.71 -14.45 -10.87
C THR A 132 6.88 -13.79 -10.16
N GLY A 133 7.01 -14.03 -8.84
CA GLY A 133 8.07 -13.46 -8.02
C GLY A 133 8.09 -11.93 -7.99
N TYR A 134 6.96 -11.33 -7.61
CA TYR A 134 6.90 -9.87 -7.46
C TYR A 134 7.72 -9.41 -6.24
N VAL A 135 8.61 -8.44 -6.47
CA VAL A 135 9.40 -7.76 -5.43
C VAL A 135 9.19 -6.26 -5.59
N GLY A 136 8.82 -5.57 -4.52
CA GLY A 136 8.58 -4.12 -4.52
C GLY A 136 7.47 -3.69 -3.57
N ALA A 137 6.94 -2.49 -3.81
CA ALA A 137 5.90 -1.90 -2.97
C ALA A 137 4.62 -2.75 -2.95
N SER A 138 3.91 -2.72 -1.81
CA SER A 138 2.62 -3.40 -1.63
C SER A 138 1.58 -2.47 -1.01
N LEU A 139 0.32 -2.89 -0.94
CA LEU A 139 -0.70 -2.16 -0.16
C LEU A 139 -0.30 -1.99 1.30
N HIS A 140 0.35 -3.00 1.87
CA HIS A 140 0.83 -2.91 3.25
C HIS A 140 1.96 -1.90 3.38
N SER A 141 2.84 -1.80 2.38
CA SER A 141 3.90 -0.79 2.33
C SER A 141 3.33 0.64 2.35
N LEU A 142 2.25 0.92 1.62
CA LEU A 142 1.58 2.22 1.69
C LEU A 142 1.07 2.55 3.10
N ARG A 143 0.55 1.54 3.81
CA ARG A 143 0.11 1.70 5.21
C ARG A 143 1.28 1.94 6.14
N HIS A 144 2.43 1.30 5.92
CA HIS A 144 3.65 1.60 6.66
C HIS A 144 4.12 3.02 6.40
N THR A 145 4.18 3.47 5.15
CA THR A 145 4.55 4.86 4.81
C THR A 145 3.65 5.86 5.54
N TYR A 146 2.34 5.64 5.53
CA TYR A 146 1.40 6.48 6.28
C TYR A 146 1.68 6.47 7.80
N ALA A 147 2.00 5.30 8.36
CA ALA A 147 2.34 5.20 9.78
C ALA A 147 3.64 5.96 10.11
N THR A 148 4.69 5.80 9.30
CA THR A 148 5.96 6.51 9.43
C THR A 148 5.77 8.03 9.35
N GLU A 149 4.95 8.51 8.42
CA GLU A 149 4.63 9.94 8.31
C GLU A 149 3.94 10.49 9.57
N LEU A 150 3.00 9.73 10.15
CA LEU A 150 2.32 10.13 11.39
C LEU A 150 3.28 10.18 12.58
N VAL A 151 4.21 9.22 12.68
CA VAL A 151 5.24 9.17 13.73
C VAL A 151 6.21 10.34 13.55
N ALA A 152 6.68 10.60 12.33
CA ALA A 152 7.57 11.71 12.02
C ALA A 152 6.91 13.08 12.33
N ALA A 153 5.60 13.19 12.13
CA ALA A 153 4.81 14.36 12.51
C ALA A 153 4.55 14.49 14.03
N LYS A 154 5.09 13.57 14.85
CA LYS A 154 4.97 13.55 16.32
C LYS A 154 3.52 13.55 16.81
N ILE A 155 2.63 12.90 16.08
CA ILE A 155 1.23 12.71 16.49
C ILE A 155 1.21 11.82 17.74
N ASP A 156 0.20 11.93 18.60
CA ASP A 156 0.18 11.06 19.78
C ASP A 156 -0.07 9.58 19.39
N PRO A 157 0.56 8.61 20.08
CA PRO A 157 0.44 7.19 19.74
C PRO A 157 -1.00 6.65 19.74
N LYS A 158 -1.90 7.25 20.55
CA LYS A 158 -3.29 6.80 20.64
C LYS A 158 -4.10 7.22 19.40
N THR A 159 -3.87 8.43 18.91
CA THR A 159 -4.42 8.90 17.64
C THR A 159 -3.88 8.09 16.48
N VAL A 160 -2.58 7.79 16.45
CA VAL A 160 -1.99 6.92 15.41
C VAL A 160 -2.61 5.51 15.46
N GLN A 161 -2.77 4.93 16.65
CA GLN A 161 -3.43 3.64 16.85
C GLN A 161 -4.84 3.66 16.28
N ALA A 162 -5.62 4.71 16.57
CA ALA A 162 -6.99 4.87 16.07
C ALA A 162 -7.02 5.01 14.54
N LEU A 163 -6.15 5.83 13.95
CA LEU A 163 -6.10 6.03 12.49
C LEU A 163 -5.73 4.75 11.74
N LEU A 164 -4.72 4.02 12.22
CA LEU A 164 -4.30 2.75 11.65
C LEU A 164 -5.32 1.64 11.94
N GLY A 165 -5.98 1.68 13.10
CA GLY A 165 -6.88 0.63 13.56
C GLY A 165 -6.11 -0.61 14.06
N HIS A 166 -5.04 -0.39 14.84
CA HIS A 166 -4.35 -1.48 15.53
C HIS A 166 -5.12 -1.88 16.77
N ALA A 167 -5.43 -3.17 16.90
CA ALA A 167 -6.11 -3.70 18.09
C ALA A 167 -5.25 -3.51 19.35
N ASN A 168 -3.95 -3.77 19.24
CA ASN A 168 -2.99 -3.55 20.31
C ASN A 168 -2.20 -2.25 20.09
N ILE A 169 -2.02 -1.47 21.15
CA ILE A 169 -1.21 -0.25 21.14
C ILE A 169 0.28 -0.55 21.00
N GLU A 170 0.74 -1.72 21.46
CA GLU A 170 2.14 -2.16 21.37
C GLU A 170 2.65 -2.15 19.92
N THR A 171 1.84 -2.61 18.97
CA THR A 171 2.17 -2.55 17.53
C THR A 171 2.40 -1.12 17.04
N THR A 172 1.71 -0.15 17.63
CA THR A 172 1.90 1.26 17.30
C THR A 172 3.15 1.81 17.97
N LEU A 173 3.42 1.43 19.23
CA LEU A 173 4.60 1.85 19.97
C LEU A 173 5.91 1.30 19.38
N GLN A 174 5.89 0.10 18.78
CA GLN A 174 7.03 -0.44 18.05
C GLN A 174 7.50 0.51 16.92
N LEU A 175 6.56 1.11 16.18
CA LEU A 175 6.88 2.09 15.14
C LEU A 175 7.56 3.36 15.71
N TYR A 176 7.19 3.77 16.93
CA TYR A 176 7.86 4.86 17.62
C TYR A 176 9.26 4.45 18.08
N ALA A 177 9.42 3.24 18.59
CA ALA A 177 10.73 2.74 19.03
C ALA A 177 11.74 2.72 17.88
N GLU A 178 11.35 2.20 16.71
CA GLU A 178 12.18 2.23 15.49
C GLU A 178 12.57 3.66 15.09
N ALA A 179 11.63 4.60 15.16
CA ALA A 179 11.92 6.01 14.85
C ALA A 179 12.85 6.66 15.89
N VAL A 180 12.73 6.30 17.17
CA VAL A 180 13.59 6.82 18.25
C VAL A 180 15.01 6.29 18.10
N GLU A 181 15.19 5.00 17.79
CA GLU A 181 16.49 4.38 17.58
C GLU A 181 17.27 5.09 16.45
N GLU A 182 16.61 5.36 15.32
CA GLU A 182 17.22 6.08 14.21
C GLU A 182 17.56 7.54 14.58
N ASN A 183 16.65 8.23 15.29
CA ASN A 183 16.92 9.59 15.77
C ASN A 183 18.07 9.65 16.79
N MET A 184 18.19 8.65 17.67
CA MET A 184 19.31 8.55 18.64
C MET A 184 20.63 8.35 17.91
N ARG A 185 20.66 7.48 16.89
CA ARG A 185 21.84 7.23 16.05
C ARG A 185 22.29 8.51 15.34
N GLU A 186 21.35 9.24 14.73
CA GLU A 186 21.64 10.52 14.07
C GLU A 186 22.12 11.59 15.06
N ALA A 187 21.46 11.71 16.22
CA ALA A 187 21.84 12.68 17.24
C ALA A 187 23.25 12.42 17.80
N MET A 188 23.61 11.15 18.04
CA MET A 188 24.95 10.77 18.50
C MET A 188 26.02 11.02 17.43
N LEU A 189 25.74 10.72 16.16
CA LEU A 189 26.64 11.04 15.05
C LEU A 189 26.87 12.56 14.92
N GLY A 190 25.79 13.35 15.00
CA GLY A 190 25.88 14.81 14.98
C GLY A 190 26.64 15.38 16.17
N HIS A 191 26.41 14.83 17.37
CA HIS A 191 27.14 15.24 18.58
C HIS A 191 28.63 14.90 18.50
N ALA A 192 28.98 13.69 18.08
CA ALA A 192 30.38 13.28 17.88
C ALA A 192 31.12 14.19 16.89
N MET A 193 30.44 14.62 15.82
CA MET A 193 31.00 15.56 14.85
C MET A 193 31.23 16.96 15.44
N HIS A 194 30.35 17.45 16.32
CA HIS A 194 30.54 18.72 17.02
C HIS A 194 31.66 18.64 18.09
N VAL A 195 31.70 17.58 18.88
CA VAL A 195 32.73 17.39 19.92
C VAL A 195 34.13 17.26 19.31
N ALA A 196 34.27 16.58 18.16
CA ALA A 196 35.54 16.46 17.44
C ALA A 196 36.07 17.79 16.89
N THR A 197 35.23 18.84 16.80
CA THR A 197 35.67 20.16 16.33
C THR A 197 36.09 21.11 17.45
N GLU A 198 35.76 20.84 18.71
CA GLU A 198 36.02 21.76 19.82
C GLU A 198 36.97 21.25 20.90
N GLN A 199 37.34 19.96 20.93
CA GLN A 199 38.35 19.47 21.86
C GLN A 199 39.29 18.46 21.21
N ASP A 200 40.56 18.58 21.58
CA ASP A 200 41.69 17.67 21.32
C ASP A 200 41.40 16.32 22.01
N VAL A 201 40.39 15.59 21.53
CA VAL A 201 40.07 14.23 22.00
C VAL A 201 41.19 13.36 21.47
N GLY A 202 42.18 13.10 22.34
CA GLY A 202 43.36 12.31 22.01
C GLY A 202 43.00 11.06 21.21
N VAL A 203 43.78 10.79 20.17
CA VAL A 203 43.57 9.66 19.26
C VAL A 203 43.64 8.36 20.07
N TYR A 204 42.48 7.84 20.48
CA TYR A 204 42.40 6.53 21.11
C TYR A 204 42.80 5.48 20.07
N SER A 205 43.72 4.60 20.44
CA SER A 205 44.14 3.52 19.55
C SER A 205 43.01 2.51 19.39
N GLU A 206 43.02 1.71 18.31
CA GLU A 206 42.05 0.60 18.17
C GLU A 206 42.08 -0.36 19.38
N GLU A 207 43.23 -0.48 20.04
CA GLU A 207 43.40 -1.30 21.23
C GLU A 207 42.62 -0.75 22.43
N ASP A 208 42.59 0.57 22.61
CA ASP A 208 41.82 1.24 23.66
C ASP A 208 40.31 1.09 23.45
N ILE A 209 39.85 1.21 22.21
CA ILE A 209 38.42 1.02 21.85
C ILE A 209 38.01 -0.42 22.09
N ARG A 210 38.83 -1.40 21.65
CA ARG A 210 38.56 -2.82 21.87
C ARG A 210 38.56 -3.18 23.35
N ALA A 211 39.46 -2.62 24.14
CA ALA A 211 39.50 -2.84 25.59
C ALA A 211 38.20 -2.33 26.26
N PHE A 212 37.69 -1.18 25.83
CA PHE A 212 36.43 -0.64 26.34
C PHE A 212 35.22 -1.46 25.90
N GLU A 213 35.15 -1.90 24.64
CA GLU A 213 34.07 -2.78 24.16
C GLU A 213 34.05 -4.12 24.91
N LEU A 214 35.23 -4.70 25.19
CA LEU A 214 35.34 -5.93 25.96
C LEU A 214 34.87 -5.74 27.40
N PHE A 215 35.29 -4.65 28.04
CA PHE A 215 34.82 -4.28 29.38
C PHE A 215 33.29 -4.12 29.44
N MET A 216 32.69 -3.40 28.49
CA MET A 216 31.24 -3.23 28.41
C MET A 216 30.52 -4.56 28.17
N SER A 217 31.11 -5.47 27.39
CA SER A 217 30.53 -6.80 27.15
C SER A 217 30.53 -7.69 28.41
N GLU A 218 31.57 -7.60 29.24
CA GLU A 218 31.68 -8.33 30.49
C GLU A 218 30.71 -7.78 31.55
N GLU A 219 30.61 -6.46 31.71
CA GLU A 219 29.65 -5.83 32.63
C GLU A 219 28.20 -6.19 32.29
N MET A 220 27.84 -6.11 30.99
CA MET A 220 26.47 -6.40 30.55
C MET A 220 26.12 -7.89 30.67
N SER A 221 27.12 -8.79 30.68
CA SER A 221 26.90 -10.22 30.93
C SER A 221 26.62 -10.54 32.40
N GLY A 222 27.07 -9.71 33.34
CA GLY A 222 26.87 -9.87 34.79
C GLY A 222 25.50 -9.44 35.32
N TYR A 223 24.70 -8.77 34.49
CA TYR A 223 23.32 -8.35 34.82
C TYR A 223 22.24 -9.34 34.37
N GLY A 224 22.63 -10.52 33.88
CA GLY A 224 21.74 -11.57 33.39
C GLY A 224 21.79 -12.86 34.23
N GLU A 225 21.56 -12.77 35.54
CA GLU A 225 21.16 -13.91 36.39
C GLU A 225 19.91 -13.55 37.22
#